data_AF-A0A8B6CIW5-F1
#
_entry.id   AF-A0A8B6CIW5-F1
#
_cell.length_a   1.000
_cell.length_b   1.000
_cell.length_c   1.000
_cell.angle_alpha   90.00
_cell.angle_beta   90.00
_cell.angle_gamma   90.00
#
_symmetry.space_group_name_H-M   'P 1'
#
loop_
_entity.id
_entity.type
_entity.pdbx_description
1 polymer ?
#
loop_
_entity_poly.entity_id
_entity_poly.type
_entity_poly.pdbx_seq_one_letter_code
_entity_poly.pdbx_strand_id
1 'polypeptide(L)'
;MLRKISLFMLFTIVWSYQKFQMLIPNGDAVPNPCAGQSGIWGGVGHNVAAGGGLNNQFGLDFNSSGKVWTPEFCQKDSDQDGKSNGFELGDADCKWTPGGTPEGIATGHPGVCEPMNSSKCQQVNKNITCSPSNYT
;
A
#
# COMPACT_ATOMS: atom_id res chain seq x y z
N MET A 1 4.09 48.70 22.31
CA MET A 1 3.85 48.11 20.97
C MET A 1 4.15 46.62 21.05
N LEU A 2 3.12 45.76 21.07
CA LEU A 2 3.27 44.31 21.25
C LEU A 2 3.22 43.64 19.87
N ARG A 3 4.34 43.10 19.37
CA ARG A 3 4.41 42.38 18.09
C ARG A 3 3.68 41.04 18.25
N LYS A 4 2.49 40.92 17.66
CA LYS A 4 1.79 39.64 17.50
C LYS A 4 2.59 38.79 16.51
N ILE A 5 3.31 37.79 17.01
CA ILE A 5 3.91 36.75 16.18
C ILE A 5 2.77 35.80 15.80
N SER A 6 2.26 35.94 14.58
CA SER A 6 1.23 35.05 14.04
C SER A 6 1.90 33.72 13.67
N LEU A 7 1.65 32.69 14.47
CA LEU A 7 2.09 31.33 14.18
C LEU A 7 1.20 30.79 13.03
N PHE A 8 1.69 30.84 11.79
CA PHE A 8 1.05 30.18 10.66
C PHE A 8 1.19 28.66 10.84
N MET A 9 0.11 28.01 11.31
CA MET A 9 0.03 26.55 11.39
C MET A 9 -0.07 26.00 9.95
N LEU A 10 0.96 25.30 9.50
CA LEU A 10 1.02 24.63 8.20
C LEU A 10 -0.01 23.48 8.15
N PHE A 11 -1.24 23.79 7.72
CA PHE A 11 -2.26 22.82 7.32
C PHE A 11 -1.99 22.39 5.86
N THR A 12 -1.06 21.47 5.60
CA THR A 12 -0.81 20.98 4.23
C THR A 12 -0.64 19.46 4.08
N ILE A 13 -0.94 18.63 5.08
CA ILE A 13 -0.46 17.23 5.06
C ILE A 13 -1.48 16.15 4.65
N VAL A 14 -2.72 16.49 4.27
CA VAL A 14 -3.77 15.45 4.09
C VAL A 14 -4.01 15.05 2.62
N TRP A 15 -3.50 15.79 1.64
CA TRP A 15 -3.76 15.52 0.22
C TRP A 15 -2.74 14.63 -0.50
N SER A 16 -1.62 14.29 0.13
CA SER A 16 -0.54 13.57 -0.55
C SER A 16 -0.77 12.05 -0.63
N TYR A 17 -1.34 11.44 0.41
CA TYR A 17 -1.51 9.98 0.49
C TYR A 17 -2.51 9.44 -0.52
N GLN A 18 -3.64 10.13 -0.68
CA GLN A 18 -4.72 9.74 -1.58
C GLN A 18 -4.26 9.71 -3.04
N LYS A 19 -3.28 10.56 -3.41
CA LYS A 19 -2.72 10.58 -4.77
C LYS A 19 -2.12 9.24 -5.17
N PHE A 20 -1.38 8.58 -4.28
CA PHE A 20 -0.73 7.31 -4.62
C PHE A 20 -1.71 6.14 -4.68
N GLN A 21 -2.74 6.15 -3.83
CA GLN A 21 -3.82 5.16 -3.88
C GLN A 21 -4.56 5.20 -5.22
N MET A 22 -4.74 6.39 -5.82
CA MET A 22 -5.36 6.54 -7.13
C MET A 22 -4.48 6.09 -8.32
N LEU A 23 -3.22 5.72 -8.09
CA LEU A 23 -2.30 5.28 -9.16
C LEU A 23 -2.19 3.75 -9.26
N ILE A 24 -2.91 3.01 -8.41
CA ILE A 24 -2.96 1.55 -8.39
C ILE A 24 -4.43 1.09 -8.29
N PRO A 25 -4.79 -0.09 -8.80
CA PRO A 25 -6.15 -0.60 -8.67
C PRO A 25 -6.48 -0.88 -7.19
N ASN A 26 -7.70 -0.54 -6.78
CA ASN A 26 -8.22 -0.76 -5.42
C ASN A 26 -7.30 -0.25 -4.28
N GLY A 27 -6.48 0.78 -4.52
CA GLY A 27 -5.47 1.25 -3.56
C GLY A 27 -6.01 1.78 -2.23
N ASP A 28 -7.31 2.08 -2.16
CA ASP A 28 -8.05 2.50 -0.97
C ASP A 28 -8.83 1.37 -0.29
N ALA A 29 -8.78 0.15 -0.85
CA ALA A 29 -9.54 -1.02 -0.41
C ALA A 29 -8.67 -2.28 -0.23
N VAL A 30 -7.35 -2.14 -0.12
CA VAL A 30 -6.42 -3.26 0.11
C VAL A 30 -6.63 -3.84 1.52
N PRO A 31 -6.93 -5.15 1.67
CA PRO A 31 -7.16 -5.74 2.97
C PRO A 31 -5.90 -5.73 3.85
N ASN A 32 -6.09 -5.62 5.17
CA ASN A 32 -5.00 -5.76 6.13
C ASN A 32 -4.61 -7.24 6.30
N PRO A 33 -3.38 -7.66 5.93
CA PRO A 33 -2.94 -9.06 5.96
C PRO A 33 -2.52 -9.53 7.36
N CYS A 34 -2.44 -8.65 8.35
CA CYS A 34 -2.01 -9.00 9.70
C CYS A 34 -2.96 -10.00 10.36
N ALA A 35 -2.40 -11.12 10.85
CA ALA A 35 -3.17 -12.20 11.46
C ALA A 35 -4.05 -11.70 12.61
N GLY A 36 -5.35 -11.99 12.54
CA GLY A 36 -6.33 -11.58 13.56
C GLY A 36 -6.74 -10.10 13.50
N GLN A 37 -6.30 -9.35 12.49
CA GLN A 37 -6.75 -8.00 12.22
C GLN A 37 -7.72 -7.97 11.03
N SER A 38 -8.65 -7.02 11.06
CA SER A 38 -9.56 -6.71 9.96
C SER A 38 -9.42 -5.23 9.59
N GLY A 39 -9.77 -4.87 8.36
CA GLY A 39 -9.75 -3.49 7.88
C GLY A 39 -8.87 -3.32 6.66
N ILE A 40 -8.53 -2.06 6.36
CA ILE A 40 -7.81 -1.67 5.14
C ILE A 40 -6.39 -1.24 5.49
N TRP A 41 -5.44 -1.64 4.65
CA TRP A 41 -4.06 -1.17 4.67
C TRP A 41 -3.89 0.00 3.68
N GLY A 42 -4.21 1.22 4.12
CA GLY A 42 -4.19 2.39 3.24
C GLY A 42 -2.78 2.76 2.73
N GLY A 43 -1.74 2.47 3.50
CA GLY A 43 -0.34 2.68 3.15
C GLY A 43 0.27 1.53 2.34
N VAL A 44 -0.34 1.17 1.21
CA VAL A 44 -0.01 -0.04 0.42
C VAL A 44 1.49 -0.17 0.10
N GLY A 45 2.17 0.95 -0.22
CA GLY A 45 3.61 0.98 -0.51
C GLY A 45 4.52 1.04 0.72
N HIS A 46 3.98 0.96 1.94
CA HIS A 46 4.71 1.14 3.20
C HIS A 46 4.61 -0.07 4.11
N ASN A 47 5.56 -0.16 5.03
CA ASN A 47 5.65 -1.25 6.00
C ASN A 47 4.70 -1.12 7.22
N VAL A 48 3.90 -0.06 7.28
CA VAL A 48 2.87 0.19 8.30
C VAL A 48 1.56 0.55 7.61
N ALA A 49 0.43 0.07 8.15
CA ALA A 49 -0.90 0.22 7.53
C ALA A 49 -1.33 1.67 7.28
N ALA A 50 -0.93 2.59 8.16
CA ALA A 50 -1.25 4.02 8.02
C ALA A 50 -0.42 4.74 6.94
N GLY A 51 0.62 4.11 6.41
CA GLY A 51 1.61 4.76 5.55
C GLY A 51 2.68 5.55 6.33
N GLY A 52 3.55 6.25 5.60
CA GLY A 52 4.59 7.13 6.19
C GLY A 52 5.79 6.43 6.83
N GLY A 53 5.75 5.10 6.99
CA GLY A 53 6.91 4.27 7.33
C GLY A 53 7.86 4.05 6.15
N LEU A 54 8.82 3.14 6.31
CA LEU A 54 9.69 2.72 5.21
C LEU A 54 8.86 2.10 4.08
N ASN A 55 9.31 2.25 2.85
CA ASN A 55 8.68 1.56 1.73
C ASN A 55 8.87 0.05 1.89
N ASN A 56 7.80 -0.71 1.65
CA ASN A 56 7.91 -2.15 1.41
C ASN A 56 8.40 -2.41 -0.02
N GLN A 57 8.59 -3.67 -0.40
CA GLN A 57 9.14 -4.00 -1.72
C GLN A 57 8.21 -3.54 -2.86
N PHE A 58 6.88 -3.63 -2.69
CA PHE A 58 5.92 -3.06 -3.64
C PHE A 58 6.12 -1.55 -3.85
N GLY A 59 6.27 -0.78 -2.77
CA GLY A 59 6.51 0.66 -2.86
C GLY A 59 7.85 1.02 -3.52
N LEU A 60 8.89 0.21 -3.30
CA LEU A 60 10.18 0.36 -3.98
C LEU A 60 10.06 0.04 -5.47
N ASP A 61 9.36 -1.05 -5.81
CA ASP A 61 9.12 -1.48 -7.17
C ASP A 61 8.26 -0.47 -7.94
N PHE A 62 7.22 0.07 -7.29
CA PHE A 62 6.39 1.13 -7.86
C PHE A 62 7.19 2.40 -8.11
N ASN A 63 8.11 2.76 -7.21
CA ASN A 63 9.00 3.87 -7.44
C ASN A 63 9.96 3.60 -8.62
N SER A 64 10.44 2.36 -8.77
CA SER A 64 11.30 1.96 -9.88
C SER A 64 10.56 1.93 -11.23
N SER A 65 9.25 1.69 -11.25
CA SER A 65 8.41 1.80 -12.44
C SER A 65 8.01 3.24 -12.78
N GLY A 66 8.60 4.23 -12.11
CA GLY A 66 8.27 5.64 -12.30
C GLY A 66 6.92 6.04 -11.71
N LYS A 67 6.38 5.26 -10.76
CA LYS A 67 5.05 5.42 -10.15
C LYS A 67 3.93 5.29 -11.18
N VAL A 68 4.11 4.34 -12.11
CA VAL A 68 3.13 4.00 -13.14
C VAL A 68 2.74 2.54 -12.97
N TRP A 69 1.44 2.26 -13.12
CA TRP A 69 0.89 0.92 -13.20
C TRP A 69 1.17 0.33 -14.58
N THR A 70 2.42 -0.07 -14.83
CA THR A 70 2.81 -0.71 -16.09
C THR A 70 2.47 -2.21 -16.05
N PRO A 71 2.31 -2.88 -17.21
CA PRO A 71 2.11 -4.33 -17.25
C PRO A 71 3.21 -5.10 -16.52
N GLU A 72 4.46 -4.67 -16.63
CA GLU A 72 5.60 -5.32 -15.94
C GLU A 72 5.52 -5.17 -14.43
N PHE A 73 5.11 -4.00 -13.93
CA PHE A 73 4.91 -3.78 -12.51
C PHE A 73 3.70 -4.56 -11.98
N CYS A 74 2.61 -4.59 -12.74
CA CYS A 74 1.42 -5.36 -12.42
C CYS A 74 1.69 -6.87 -12.33
N GLN A 75 2.53 -7.41 -13.22
CA GLN A 75 2.88 -8.84 -13.23
C GLN A 75 3.91 -9.24 -12.18
N LYS A 76 4.55 -8.26 -11.50
CA LYS A 76 5.58 -8.55 -10.52
C LYS A 76 4.98 -9.15 -9.24
N ASP A 77 5.66 -10.13 -8.68
CA ASP A 77 5.42 -10.66 -7.32
C ASP A 77 6.37 -9.91 -6.37
N SER A 78 5.93 -8.76 -5.87
CA SER A 78 6.79 -7.85 -5.12
C SER A 78 7.09 -8.36 -3.71
N ASP A 79 6.15 -9.05 -3.09
CA ASP A 79 6.27 -9.57 -1.72
C ASP A 79 6.64 -11.06 -1.65
N GLN A 80 6.88 -11.68 -2.81
CA GLN A 80 7.35 -13.06 -2.96
C GLN A 80 6.38 -14.07 -2.38
N ASP A 81 5.07 -13.80 -2.34
CA ASP A 81 4.06 -14.75 -1.86
C ASP A 81 3.62 -15.76 -2.93
N GLY A 82 3.95 -15.49 -4.20
CA GLY A 82 3.59 -16.30 -5.37
C GLY A 82 2.43 -15.73 -6.19
N LYS A 83 1.89 -14.57 -5.82
CA LYS A 83 0.88 -13.83 -6.59
C LYS A 83 1.50 -12.58 -7.21
N SER A 84 0.93 -12.13 -8.31
CA SER A 84 1.32 -10.86 -8.89
C SER A 84 0.57 -9.71 -8.21
N ASN A 85 1.19 -8.53 -8.22
CA ASN A 85 0.61 -7.28 -7.75
C ASN A 85 -0.81 -7.06 -8.32
N GLY A 86 -0.99 -7.32 -9.62
CA GLY A 86 -2.28 -7.20 -10.29
C GLY A 86 -3.30 -8.22 -9.82
N PHE A 87 -2.91 -9.49 -9.64
CA PHE A 87 -3.81 -10.50 -9.12
C PHE A 87 -4.36 -10.10 -7.75
N GLU A 88 -3.50 -9.61 -6.86
CA GLU A 88 -3.87 -9.21 -5.51
C GLU A 88 -4.71 -7.94 -5.47
N LEU A 89 -4.41 -6.96 -6.33
CA LEU A 89 -5.12 -5.68 -6.38
C LEU A 89 -6.37 -5.70 -7.29
N GLY A 90 -6.74 -6.84 -7.87
CA GLY A 90 -7.97 -6.97 -8.68
C GLY A 90 -7.83 -6.54 -10.14
N ASP A 91 -6.62 -6.59 -10.69
CA ASP A 91 -6.26 -6.38 -12.10
C ASP A 91 -5.38 -7.54 -12.62
N ALA A 92 -5.91 -8.76 -12.58
CA ALA A 92 -5.15 -9.98 -12.90
C ALA A 92 -4.66 -10.01 -14.36
N ASP A 93 -5.38 -9.36 -15.27
CA ASP A 93 -5.03 -9.26 -16.68
C ASP A 93 -4.11 -8.06 -17.01
N CYS A 94 -3.75 -7.24 -16.01
CA CYS A 94 -2.90 -6.06 -16.16
C CYS A 94 -3.39 -5.04 -17.20
N LYS A 95 -4.68 -4.74 -17.17
CA LYS A 95 -5.36 -3.83 -18.11
C LYS A 95 -5.81 -2.53 -17.46
N TRP A 96 -5.83 -2.48 -16.13
CA TRP A 96 -6.29 -1.29 -15.42
C TRP A 96 -5.38 -0.10 -15.72
N THR A 97 -5.99 1.09 -15.74
CA THR A 97 -5.29 2.36 -15.88
C THR A 97 -5.83 3.37 -14.86
N PRO A 98 -5.04 4.36 -14.41
CA PRO A 98 -5.47 5.35 -13.44
C PRO A 98 -6.83 6.00 -13.76
N GLY A 99 -7.75 5.94 -12.80
CA GLY A 99 -9.13 6.41 -12.94
C GLY A 99 -10.11 5.40 -13.55
N GLY A 100 -9.62 4.25 -14.04
CA GLY A 100 -10.45 3.15 -14.50
C GLY A 100 -11.10 2.36 -13.36
N THR A 101 -12.06 1.51 -13.69
CA THR A 101 -12.65 0.55 -12.76
C THR A 101 -11.83 -0.76 -12.80
N PRO A 102 -11.27 -1.24 -11.68
CA PRO A 102 -10.61 -2.55 -11.63
C PRO A 102 -11.57 -3.67 -12.02
N GLU A 103 -11.07 -4.74 -12.63
CA GLU A 103 -11.88 -5.89 -13.05
C GLU A 103 -12.40 -6.70 -11.85
N GLY A 104 -11.61 -6.73 -10.76
CA GLY A 104 -11.93 -7.41 -9.52
C GLY A 104 -11.75 -6.52 -8.29
N ILE A 105 -11.95 -7.13 -7.13
CA ILE A 105 -11.65 -6.52 -5.82
C ILE A 105 -10.22 -6.83 -5.40
N ALA A 106 -9.65 -6.04 -4.49
CA ALA A 106 -8.41 -6.42 -3.83
C ALA A 106 -8.65 -7.65 -2.94
N THR A 107 -7.81 -8.67 -3.09
CA THR A 107 -7.90 -9.94 -2.37
C THR A 107 -6.68 -10.24 -1.49
N GLY A 108 -5.61 -9.47 -1.66
CA GLY A 108 -4.37 -9.58 -0.88
C GLY A 108 -3.62 -8.26 -0.84
N HIS A 109 -2.42 -8.28 -0.26
CA HIS A 109 -1.57 -7.11 -0.10
C HIS A 109 -0.23 -7.27 -0.87
N PRO A 110 -0.01 -6.51 -1.96
CA PRO A 110 1.08 -6.76 -2.91
C PRO A 110 2.50 -6.48 -2.40
N GLY A 111 2.60 -5.93 -1.19
CA GLY A 111 3.86 -5.64 -0.50
C GLY A 111 4.05 -6.38 0.83
N VAL A 112 3.20 -7.35 1.18
CA VAL A 112 3.25 -8.07 2.48
C VAL A 112 2.92 -9.54 2.26
N CYS A 113 3.93 -10.41 2.33
CA CYS A 113 3.80 -11.82 2.00
C CYS A 113 2.68 -12.51 2.79
N GLU A 114 1.79 -13.22 2.08
CA GLU A 114 0.67 -13.94 2.68
C GLU A 114 0.75 -15.48 2.48
N PRO A 115 0.26 -16.28 3.44
CA PRO A 115 -0.25 -15.87 4.74
C PRO A 115 0.90 -15.50 5.70
N MET A 116 0.68 -14.42 6.46
CA MET A 116 1.66 -13.83 7.39
C MET A 116 2.23 -14.81 8.43
N ASN A 117 1.50 -15.88 8.77
CA ASN A 117 1.92 -16.88 9.74
C ASN A 117 2.76 -18.02 9.13
N SER A 118 2.99 -18.05 7.82
CA SER A 118 3.85 -19.04 7.20
C SER A 118 5.33 -18.76 7.51
N SER A 119 6.14 -19.82 7.66
CA SER A 119 7.57 -19.68 7.94
C SER A 119 8.33 -18.89 6.86
N LYS A 120 7.84 -18.94 5.61
CA LYS A 120 8.35 -18.13 4.49
C LYS A 120 8.03 -16.66 4.71
N CYS A 121 6.76 -16.31 4.90
CA CYS A 121 6.35 -14.91 5.02
C CYS A 121 6.83 -14.25 6.30
N GLN A 122 7.01 -14.98 7.41
CA GLN A 122 7.68 -14.44 8.60
C GLN A 122 9.12 -13.96 8.31
N GLN A 123 9.81 -14.59 7.36
CA GLN A 123 11.17 -14.18 6.96
C GLN A 123 11.16 -13.00 5.98
N VAL A 124 10.17 -12.94 5.09
CA VAL A 124 10.03 -11.83 4.14
C VAL A 124 9.56 -10.57 4.87
N ASN A 125 8.58 -10.70 5.76
CA ASN A 125 7.90 -9.59 6.43
C ASN A 125 8.63 -9.07 7.68
N LYS A 126 9.95 -9.30 7.80
CA LYS A 126 10.75 -8.89 8.98
C LYS A 126 10.60 -7.41 9.37
N ASN A 127 10.33 -6.56 8.39
CA ASN A 127 10.20 -5.10 8.58
C ASN A 127 8.75 -4.61 8.52
N ILE A 128 7.77 -5.50 8.35
CA ILE A 128 6.35 -5.16 8.35
C ILE A 128 5.86 -5.05 9.79
N THR A 129 5.18 -3.94 10.11
CA THR A 129 4.67 -3.68 11.45
C THR A 129 3.16 -3.83 11.46
N CYS A 130 2.69 -4.90 12.10
CA CYS A 130 1.30 -5.05 12.51
C CYS A 130 1.06 -4.24 13.79
N SER A 131 0.87 -2.93 13.67
CA SER A 131 0.40 -2.16 14.83
C SER A 131 -1.03 -2.59 15.18
N PRO A 132 -1.38 -2.76 16.47
CA PRO A 132 -2.78 -2.74 16.84
C PRO A 132 -3.33 -1.36 16.46
N SER A 133 -4.48 -1.34 15.80
CA SER A 133 -5.22 -0.12 15.49
C SER A 133 -5.68 0.57 16.78
N ASN A 134 -4.76 1.27 17.46
CA ASN A 134 -5.09 2.19 18.56
C ASN A 134 -5.53 3.54 17.99
N TYR A 135 -6.50 3.52 17.06
CA TYR A 135 -7.26 4.71 16.69
C TYR A 135 -8.63 4.58 17.38
N THR A 136 -8.65 4.91 18.67
CA THR A 136 -9.86 5.35 19.38
C THR A 136 -10.13 6.80 19.06
#